data_AF-A0A961XMD2-F1
#
_entry.id   AF-A0A961XMD2-F1
#
_cell.length_a   1.000
_cell.length_b   1.000
_cell.length_c   1.000
_cell.angle_alpha   90.00
_cell.angle_beta   90.00
_cell.angle_gamma   90.00
#
_symmetry.space_group_name_H-M   'P 1'
#
loop_
_entity.id
_entity.type
_entity.pdbx_description
1 polymer ?
#
loop_
_entity_poly.entity_id
_entity_poly.type
_entity_poly.pdbx_seq_one_letter_code
_entity_poly.pdbx_strand_id
1 'polypeptide(L)'
;MNGPHDMGGMQCYGPVNPEIDEPLFHADWERAALALTVGMGFGGMWNIDLSRSARETLPPVQYLSSSYYQIWLAALEKLMLERGMVTAGELETGVMQVPPVAVRRVPDAQQMAAALA
;
A
#
# COMPACT_ATOMS: atom_id res chain seq x y z
N MET A 1 2.75 13.70 -10.89
CA MET A 1 4.14 14.22 -10.79
C MET A 1 4.98 13.44 -11.79
N ASN A 2 6.05 14.00 -12.36
CA ASN A 2 6.90 13.25 -13.30
C ASN A 2 7.79 12.26 -12.54
N GLY A 3 7.28 11.03 -12.32
CA GLY A 3 7.94 9.99 -11.53
C GLY A 3 8.02 8.65 -12.26
N PRO A 4 8.70 7.65 -11.68
CA PRO A 4 8.94 6.35 -12.33
C PRO A 4 7.67 5.53 -12.56
N HIS A 5 6.55 5.87 -11.92
CA HIS A 5 5.26 5.23 -12.15
C HIS A 5 4.68 5.54 -13.55
N ASP A 6 5.07 6.68 -14.14
CA ASP A 6 4.63 7.13 -15.46
C ASP A 6 5.53 6.52 -16.54
N MET A 7 5.43 5.21 -16.73
CA MET A 7 6.30 4.46 -17.65
C MET A 7 5.84 4.52 -19.11
N GLY A 8 4.75 5.25 -19.41
CA GLY A 8 4.18 5.35 -20.75
C GLY A 8 5.18 5.93 -21.75
N GLY A 9 5.64 5.11 -22.69
CA GLY A 9 6.61 5.52 -23.73
C GLY A 9 8.07 5.46 -23.31
N MET A 10 8.39 4.98 -22.10
CA MET A 10 9.78 4.69 -21.73
C MET A 10 10.33 3.47 -22.50
N GLN A 11 11.65 3.40 -22.63
CA GLN A 11 12.36 2.39 -23.43
C GLN A 11 13.34 1.60 -22.57
N CYS A 12 13.91 0.51 -23.13
CA CYS A 12 15.00 -0.27 -22.53
C CYS A 12 14.63 -1.19 -21.34
N TYR A 13 13.37 -1.62 -21.20
CA TYR A 13 12.94 -2.58 -20.16
C TYR A 13 13.08 -4.07 -20.55
N GLY A 14 13.42 -4.37 -21.80
CA GLY A 14 13.42 -5.73 -22.32
C GLY A 14 12.00 -6.22 -22.70
N PRO A 15 11.87 -7.51 -23.10
CA PRO A 15 10.58 -8.10 -23.44
C PRO A 15 9.73 -8.33 -22.19
N VAL A 16 8.41 -8.28 -22.36
CA VAL A 16 7.46 -8.72 -21.33
C VAL A 16 7.59 -10.24 -21.15
N ASN A 17 7.71 -10.71 -19.91
CA ASN A 17 7.88 -12.12 -19.56
C ASN A 17 6.81 -12.56 -18.55
N PRO A 18 5.59 -12.92 -19.00
CA PRO A 18 4.52 -13.37 -18.10
C PRO A 18 4.83 -14.75 -17.52
N GLU A 19 4.51 -14.95 -16.24
CA GLU A 19 4.60 -16.26 -15.59
C GLU A 19 3.44 -17.17 -16.06
N ILE A 20 3.74 -18.45 -16.32
CA ILE A 20 2.72 -19.45 -16.63
C ILE A 20 2.07 -19.86 -15.32
N ASP A 21 0.73 -19.85 -15.27
CA ASP A 21 -0.05 -20.18 -14.08
C ASP A 21 0.29 -19.32 -12.84
N GLU A 22 0.52 -18.02 -13.05
CA GLU A 22 0.87 -17.07 -11.99
C GLU A 22 -0.11 -17.14 -10.80
N PRO A 23 0.38 -17.38 -9.57
CA PRO A 23 -0.48 -17.38 -8.40
C PRO A 23 -0.98 -15.97 -8.09
N LEU A 24 -2.16 -15.85 -7.45
CA LEU A 24 -2.66 -14.55 -7.00
C LEU A 24 -1.71 -13.82 -6.03
N PHE A 25 -0.93 -14.58 -5.28
CA PHE A 25 0.05 -14.09 -4.32
C PHE A 25 1.25 -15.05 -4.31
N HIS A 26 2.46 -14.50 -4.47
CA HIS A 26 3.73 -15.21 -4.44
C HIS A 26 4.22 -15.48 -3.01
N ALA A 27 3.68 -14.76 -2.02
CA ALA A 27 3.98 -15.00 -0.60
C ALA A 27 2.79 -14.67 0.32
N ASP A 28 2.73 -15.30 1.49
CA ASP A 28 1.63 -15.13 2.46
C ASP A 28 1.42 -13.68 2.90
N TRP A 29 2.52 -12.92 3.02
CA TRP A 29 2.47 -11.52 3.45
C TRP A 29 1.78 -10.61 2.43
N GLU A 30 1.71 -11.00 1.15
CA GLU A 30 1.10 -10.18 0.11
C GLU A 30 -0.42 -10.10 0.27
N ARG A 31 -1.06 -11.19 0.72
CA ARG A 31 -2.49 -11.18 1.13
C ARG A 31 -2.72 -10.21 2.27
N ALA A 32 -1.83 -10.22 3.27
CA ALA A 32 -1.91 -9.31 4.41
C ALA A 32 -1.71 -7.85 3.97
N ALA A 33 -0.75 -7.57 3.07
CA ALA A 33 -0.49 -6.23 2.55
C ALA A 33 -1.71 -5.67 1.79
N LEU A 34 -2.37 -6.48 0.97
CA LEU A 34 -3.63 -6.12 0.32
C LEU A 34 -4.71 -5.80 1.36
N ALA A 35 -4.97 -6.73 2.28
CA ALA A 35 -6.02 -6.62 3.28
C ALA A 35 -5.84 -5.39 4.18
N LEU A 36 -4.61 -5.14 4.65
CA LEU A 36 -4.27 -3.96 5.45
C LEU A 36 -4.47 -2.67 4.66
N THR A 37 -3.96 -2.60 3.42
CA THR A 37 -4.06 -1.39 2.60
C THR A 37 -5.51 -1.02 2.30
N VAL A 38 -6.32 -2.00 1.91
CA VAL A 38 -7.75 -1.81 1.64
C VAL A 38 -8.48 -1.46 2.94
N GLY A 39 -8.25 -2.22 4.00
CA GLY A 39 -8.92 -2.05 5.29
C GLY A 39 -8.67 -0.67 5.92
N MET A 40 -7.43 -0.19 5.88
CA MET A 40 -7.10 1.15 6.37
C MET A 40 -7.74 2.25 5.53
N GLY A 41 -7.88 2.05 4.21
CA GLY A 41 -8.62 2.96 3.33
C GLY A 41 -10.11 3.09 3.70
N PHE A 42 -10.72 2.01 4.22
CA PHE A 42 -12.11 2.08 4.72
C PHE A 42 -12.26 3.03 5.90
N GLY A 43 -11.21 3.26 6.69
CA GLY A 43 -11.18 4.25 7.77
C GLY A 43 -11.60 5.67 7.34
N GLY A 44 -11.58 5.96 6.04
CA GLY A 44 -12.06 7.22 5.47
C GLY A 44 -11.11 8.40 5.69
N MET A 45 -9.88 8.10 6.13
CA MET A 45 -8.81 9.07 6.38
C MET A 45 -8.16 9.58 5.09
N TRP A 46 -8.38 8.87 3.98
CA TRP A 46 -7.98 9.23 2.62
C TRP A 46 -8.92 8.58 1.60
N ASN A 47 -8.80 9.02 0.35
CA ASN A 47 -9.47 8.41 -0.81
C ASN A 47 -8.44 7.66 -1.68
N ILE A 48 -8.90 7.03 -2.75
CA ILE A 48 -8.03 6.26 -3.65
C ILE A 48 -6.97 7.13 -4.35
N ASP A 49 -7.26 8.41 -4.61
CA ASP A 49 -6.33 9.32 -5.29
C ASP A 49 -5.12 9.63 -4.40
N LEU A 50 -5.35 9.82 -3.10
CA LEU A 50 -4.27 9.96 -2.11
C LEU A 50 -3.45 8.67 -1.98
N SER A 51 -4.09 7.49 -2.02
CA SER A 51 -3.38 6.21 -2.05
C SER A 51 -2.48 6.07 -3.27
N ARG A 52 -2.95 6.47 -4.46
CA ARG A 52 -2.16 6.48 -5.68
C ARG A 52 -1.00 7.47 -5.57
N SER A 53 -1.29 8.70 -5.17
CA SER A 53 -0.28 9.74 -4.97
C SER A 53 0.81 9.33 -3.99
N ALA A 54 0.46 8.63 -2.90
CA ALA A 54 1.44 8.10 -1.95
C ALA A 54 2.40 7.08 -2.60
N ARG A 55 1.91 6.21 -3.47
CA ARG A 55 2.74 5.25 -4.25
C ARG A 55 3.62 5.97 -5.27
N GLU A 56 3.03 6.95 -5.97
CA GLU A 56 3.70 7.74 -7.01
C GLU A 56 4.83 8.62 -6.48
N THR A 57 4.81 8.92 -5.18
CA THR A 57 5.77 9.78 -4.47
C THR A 57 6.80 8.99 -3.65
N LEU A 58 6.86 7.67 -3.82
CA LEU A 58 7.95 6.87 -3.25
C LEU A 58 9.29 7.25 -3.90
N PRO A 59 10.41 7.14 -3.16
CA PRO A 59 11.75 7.32 -3.73
C PRO A 59 11.93 6.49 -5.01
N PRO A 60 12.45 7.06 -6.12
CA PRO A 60 12.39 6.37 -7.41
C PRO A 60 13.08 5.02 -7.46
N VAL A 61 14.22 4.89 -6.77
CA VAL A 61 14.96 3.62 -6.65
C VAL A 61 14.10 2.59 -5.91
N GLN A 62 13.49 2.98 -4.78
CA GLN A 62 12.59 2.10 -4.03
C GLN A 62 11.40 1.66 -4.88
N TYR A 63 10.76 2.57 -5.61
CA TYR A 63 9.63 2.24 -6.47
C TYR A 63 9.99 1.18 -7.51
N LEU A 64 11.10 1.36 -8.23
CA LEU A 64 11.53 0.46 -9.29
C LEU A 64 12.10 -0.87 -8.78
N SER A 65 12.62 -0.91 -7.54
CA SER A 65 13.18 -2.13 -6.95
C SER A 65 12.18 -2.92 -6.09
N SER A 66 10.99 -2.38 -5.83
CA SER A 66 9.98 -3.02 -4.98
C SER A 66 9.07 -3.94 -5.80
N SER A 67 8.66 -5.06 -5.20
CA SER A 67 7.55 -5.85 -5.72
C SER A 67 6.23 -5.06 -5.63
N TYR A 68 5.21 -5.54 -6.33
CA TYR A 68 3.90 -4.88 -6.39
C TYR A 68 3.33 -4.58 -5.00
N TYR A 69 3.28 -5.57 -4.10
CA TYR A 69 2.75 -5.38 -2.77
C TYR A 69 3.70 -4.65 -1.80
N GLN A 70 5.01 -4.61 -2.09
CA GLN A 70 5.95 -3.75 -1.35
C GLN A 70 5.65 -2.26 -1.61
N ILE A 71 5.31 -1.87 -2.85
CA ILE A 71 4.89 -0.50 -3.19
C ILE A 71 3.64 -0.12 -2.39
N TRP A 72 2.68 -1.05 -2.26
CA TRP A 72 1.44 -0.81 -1.52
C TRP A 72 1.71 -0.58 -0.04
N LEU A 73 2.52 -1.44 0.58
CA LEU A 73 2.83 -1.37 2.00
C LEU A 73 3.61 -0.09 2.34
N ALA A 74 4.64 0.26 1.55
CA ALA A 74 5.41 1.49 1.75
C ALA A 74 4.55 2.75 1.62
N ALA A 75 3.60 2.77 0.68
CA ALA A 75 2.66 3.88 0.54
C ALA A 75 1.66 3.95 1.70
N LEU A 76 1.22 2.81 2.23
CA LEU A 76 0.35 2.75 3.40
C LEU A 76 1.07 3.30 4.64
N GLU A 77 2.30 2.85 4.91
CA GLU A 77 3.13 3.36 6.00
C GLU A 77 3.28 4.87 5.94
N LYS A 78 3.62 5.40 4.76
CA LYS A 78 3.70 6.84 4.50
C LYS A 78 2.39 7.56 4.87
N LEU A 79 1.25 7.07 4.38
CA LEU A 79 -0.05 7.68 4.66
C LEU A 79 -0.39 7.69 6.16
N MET A 80 -0.11 6.58 6.86
CA MET A 80 -0.37 6.45 8.29
C MET A 80 0.53 7.38 9.11
N LEU A 81 1.82 7.46 8.77
CA LEU A 81 2.79 8.37 9.40
C LEU A 81 2.39 9.85 9.21
N GLU A 82 2.08 10.25 7.97
CA GLU A 82 1.66 11.63 7.64
C GLU A 82 0.39 12.07 8.39
N ARG A 83 -0.43 11.12 8.82
CA ARG A 83 -1.70 11.35 9.53
C ARG A 83 -1.60 11.10 11.03
N GLY A 84 -0.42 10.77 11.54
CA GLY A 84 -0.21 10.45 12.95
C GLY A 84 -0.99 9.21 13.42
N MET A 85 -1.34 8.30 12.50
CA MET A 85 -2.02 7.05 12.83
C MET A 85 -1.07 6.00 13.39
N VAL A 86 0.22 6.12 13.06
CA VAL A 86 1.32 5.31 13.55
C VAL A 86 2.54 6.22 13.70
N THR A 87 3.44 5.86 14.61
CA THR A 87 4.75 6.50 14.76
C THR A 87 5.85 5.63 14.17
N ALA A 88 7.01 6.22 13.89
CA ALA A 88 8.17 5.45 13.39
C ALA A 88 8.60 4.34 14.36
N GLY A 89 8.56 4.61 15.68
CA GLY A 89 8.87 3.61 16.70
C GLY A 89 7.88 2.45 16.74
N GLU A 90 6.59 2.70 16.49
CA GLU A 90 5.57 1.65 16.40
C GLU A 90 5.77 0.78 15.14
N LEU A 91 6.21 1.36 14.02
CA LEU A 91 6.55 0.58 12.82
C LEU A 91 7.79 -0.29 13.04
N GLU A 92 8.83 0.23 13.69
CA GLU A 92 10.05 -0.54 13.98
C GLU A 92 9.81 -1.67 14.98
N THR A 93 9.00 -1.41 16.02
CA THR A 93 8.82 -2.36 17.13
C THR A 93 7.61 -3.27 16.96
N GLY A 94 6.63 -2.89 16.14
CA GLY A 94 5.33 -3.56 16.05
C GLY A 94 4.47 -3.42 17.31
N VAL A 95 4.85 -2.54 18.25
CA VAL A 95 4.17 -2.35 19.53
C VAL A 95 3.56 -0.97 19.56
N MET A 96 2.27 -0.86 19.87
CA MET A 96 1.58 0.42 20.07
C MET A 96 2.19 1.16 21.26
N GLN A 97 2.62 2.41 21.04
CA GLN A 97 3.27 3.28 22.01
C GLN A 97 2.41 4.50 22.35
N VAL A 98 1.58 4.94 21.40
CA VAL A 98 0.65 6.07 21.58
C VAL A 98 -0.80 5.61 21.40
N PRO A 99 -1.78 6.28 22.02
CA PRO A 99 -3.19 5.98 21.79
C PRO A 99 -3.57 6.13 20.32
N PRO A 100 -4.48 5.28 19.79
CA PRO A 100 -4.91 5.36 18.40
C PRO A 100 -5.70 6.64 18.13
N VAL A 101 -5.57 7.17 16.91
CA VAL A 101 -6.38 8.30 16.46
C VAL A 101 -7.75 7.84 15.97
N ALA A 102 -8.77 8.68 16.15
CA ALA A 102 -10.11 8.39 15.67
C ALA A 102 -10.17 8.40 14.14
N VAL A 103 -10.71 7.34 13.55
CA VAL A 103 -11.04 7.26 12.12
C VAL A 103 -12.47 7.71 11.87
N ARG A 104 -12.81 8.06 10.62
CA ARG A 104 -14.15 8.55 10.28
C ARG A 104 -15.22 7.47 10.32
N ARG A 105 -14.84 6.23 10.03
CA ARG A 105 -15.72 5.06 10.04
C ARG A 105 -14.91 3.79 10.26
N VAL A 106 -15.54 2.78 10.86
CA VAL A 106 -14.97 1.43 11.00
C VAL A 106 -15.91 0.49 10.25
N PRO A 107 -15.44 -0.23 9.22
CA PRO A 107 -16.29 -1.18 8.50
C PRO A 107 -16.60 -2.38 9.39
N ASP A 108 -17.79 -2.95 9.23
CA ASP A 108 -18.11 -4.26 9.80
C ASP A 108 -17.47 -5.40 8.99
N ALA A 109 -17.56 -6.62 9.51
CA ALA A 109 -16.95 -7.81 8.89
C ALA A 109 -17.52 -8.12 7.50
N GLN A 110 -18.81 -7.86 7.27
CA GLN A 110 -19.45 -8.13 5.98
C GLN A 110 -19.01 -7.12 4.93
N GLN A 111 -18.89 -5.85 5.32
CA GLN A 111 -18.36 -4.78 4.49
C GLN A 111 -16.90 -5.04 4.11
N MET A 112 -16.08 -5.54 5.06
CA MET A 112 -14.69 -5.90 4.78
C MET A 112 -14.60 -7.10 3.84
N ALA A 113 -15.40 -8.15 4.08
CA ALA A 113 -15.41 -9.33 3.21
C ALA A 113 -15.81 -8.97 1.78
N ALA A 114 -16.82 -8.12 1.59
CA ALA A 114 -17.25 -7.67 0.27
C ALA A 114 -16.18 -6.82 -0.46
N ALA A 115 -15.32 -6.14 0.28
CA ALA A 115 -14.25 -5.33 -0.30
C ALA A 115 -13.01 -6.14 -0.71
N LEU A 116 -12.84 -7.33 -0.15
CA LEU A 116 -11.71 -8.24 -0.39
C LEU A 116 -12.08 -9.44 -1.27
N ALA A 117 -13.36 -9.57 -1.63
CA ALA A 117 -13.90 -10.59 -2.54
C ALA A 117 -13.64 -10.24 -4.00
#